data_AF-A0A399X7P7-F1
#
_entry.id   AF-A0A399X7P7-F1
#
_cell.length_a   1.000
_cell.length_b   1.000
_cell.length_c   1.000
_cell.angle_alpha   90.00
_cell.angle_beta   90.00
_cell.angle_gamma   90.00
#
_symmetry.space_group_name_H-M   'P 1'
#
loop_
_entity.id
_entity.type
_entity.pdbx_description
1 polymer ?
#
loop_
_entity_poly.entity_id
_entity_poly.type
_entity_poly.pdbx_seq_one_letter_code
_entity_poly.pdbx_strand_id
1 'polypeptide(L)'
;MISSKWPLKGLAFAAMASFSALGSALTIDFYSTNVLTGPGIAAGVPVLSVTITDSAPDEVSVTVFNNAPLGTTQTVKTLWLNVDPYPASLRGGSGDSHVDSINWGATADTQGAPMGLTFDVKIEFKTGGSTRIPAQDSSLFTLTGSGLDESDFFTGTPQDADILGVAHVISTVGNEESVHLYAVPEPASIAGMLLGFGAVAARRARKKNSA
;
A
#
# COMPACT_ATOMS: atom_id res chain seq x y z
N MET A 1 15.70 8.18 -61.86
CA MET A 1 16.34 7.54 -60.68
C MET A 1 15.32 7.47 -59.57
N ILE A 2 15.11 6.27 -59.04
CA ILE A 2 13.90 5.84 -58.35
C ILE A 2 13.87 6.33 -56.91
N SER A 3 12.74 6.95 -56.54
CA SER A 3 12.31 7.30 -55.19
C SER A 3 12.19 6.05 -54.32
N SER A 4 12.82 6.05 -53.15
CA SER A 4 12.64 5.03 -52.11
C SER A 4 12.35 5.72 -50.79
N LYS A 5 11.06 5.97 -50.54
CA LYS A 5 10.49 6.23 -49.21
C LYS A 5 10.30 4.89 -48.52
N TRP A 6 10.95 4.67 -47.38
CA TRP A 6 10.64 3.56 -46.48
C TRP A 6 9.96 4.13 -45.24
N PRO A 7 8.65 3.93 -45.04
CA PRO A 7 8.02 4.19 -43.78
C PRO A 7 8.32 3.00 -42.85
N LEU A 8 9.17 3.22 -41.84
CA LEU A 8 9.26 2.30 -40.70
C LEU A 8 7.91 2.36 -39.98
N LYS A 9 7.17 1.28 -40.16
CA LYS A 9 5.85 1.02 -39.58
C LYS A 9 5.96 1.13 -38.07
N GLY A 10 5.26 2.12 -37.50
CA GLY A 10 5.05 2.21 -36.07
C GLY A 10 4.31 0.98 -35.57
N LEU A 11 4.98 0.18 -34.74
CA LEU A 11 4.32 -0.73 -33.82
C LEU A 11 3.68 0.14 -32.74
N ALA A 12 2.49 0.64 -33.02
CA ALA A 12 1.60 1.14 -31.99
C ALA A 12 1.22 -0.05 -31.13
N PHE A 13 1.87 -0.20 -29.97
CA PHE A 13 1.32 -0.98 -28.87
C PHE A 13 0.00 -0.31 -28.49
N ALA A 14 -1.09 -0.86 -29.01
CA ALA A 14 -2.42 -0.58 -28.50
C ALA A 14 -2.48 -1.16 -27.08
N ALA A 15 -2.08 -0.35 -26.10
CA ALA A 15 -2.47 -0.58 -24.72
C ALA A 15 -4.00 -0.42 -24.69
N MET A 16 -4.72 -1.52 -24.90
CA MET A 16 -6.13 -1.59 -24.54
C MET A 16 -6.19 -1.34 -23.04
N ALA A 17 -6.46 -0.09 -22.66
CA ALA A 17 -6.98 0.22 -21.35
C ALA A 17 -8.37 -0.41 -21.28
N SER A 18 -8.42 -1.67 -20.86
CA SER A 18 -9.63 -2.31 -20.40
C SER A 18 -10.05 -1.61 -19.12
N PHE A 19 -10.71 -0.45 -19.25
CA PHE A 19 -11.49 0.17 -18.19
C PHE A 19 -12.69 -0.74 -17.91
N SER A 20 -12.42 -1.82 -17.18
CA SER A 20 -13.42 -2.42 -16.31
C SER A 20 -13.70 -1.38 -15.22
N ALA A 21 -14.95 -1.30 -14.76
CA ALA A 21 -15.39 -0.43 -13.68
C ALA A 21 -14.82 -0.87 -12.32
N LEU A 22 -13.48 -0.96 -12.23
CA LEU A 22 -12.71 -1.16 -11.01
C LEU A 22 -12.90 0.08 -10.14
N GLY A 23 -13.15 -0.13 -8.84
CA GLY A 23 -13.11 0.93 -7.85
C GLY A 23 -11.82 1.74 -7.96
N SER A 24 -11.87 3.00 -7.55
CA SER A 24 -10.66 3.80 -7.41
C SER A 24 -9.71 3.09 -6.45
N ALA A 25 -8.43 3.01 -6.83
CA ALA A 25 -7.40 2.34 -6.08
C ALA A 25 -6.25 3.30 -5.78
N LEU A 26 -5.83 3.33 -4.52
CA LEU A 26 -4.65 4.01 -4.02
C LEU A 26 -3.53 2.98 -3.88
N THR A 27 -2.39 3.18 -4.54
CA THR A 27 -1.19 2.37 -4.31
C THR A 27 -0.16 3.18 -3.55
N ILE A 28 0.36 2.61 -2.47
CA ILE A 28 1.36 3.16 -1.58
C ILE A 28 2.57 2.23 -1.60
N ASP A 29 3.71 2.74 -2.07
CA ASP A 29 4.96 2.00 -2.11
C ASP A 29 5.84 2.35 -0.91
N PHE A 30 6.41 1.31 -0.28
CA PHE A 30 7.24 1.43 0.91
C PHE A 30 8.68 1.09 0.57
N TYR A 31 9.57 2.00 0.94
CA TYR A 31 10.99 1.94 0.62
C TYR A 31 11.81 1.83 1.90
N SER A 32 12.97 1.19 1.81
CA SER A 32 13.94 1.24 2.90
C SER A 32 14.72 2.55 2.84
N THR A 33 14.69 3.33 3.92
CA THR A 33 15.50 4.56 4.06
C THR A 33 16.94 4.27 4.46
N ASN A 34 17.21 3.09 5.03
CA ASN A 34 18.53 2.61 5.35
C ASN A 34 18.86 1.37 4.51
N VAL A 35 19.99 1.38 3.82
CA VAL A 35 20.65 0.13 3.40
C VAL A 35 21.22 -0.49 4.68
N LEU A 36 20.35 -1.02 5.55
CA LEU A 36 20.83 -1.98 6.53
C LEU A 36 21.39 -3.13 5.71
N THR A 37 22.68 -3.41 5.93
CA THR A 37 23.54 -4.31 5.16
C THR A 37 23.13 -5.76 5.37
N GLY A 38 21.90 -6.07 4.98
CA GLY A 38 21.33 -7.39 4.88
C GLY A 38 21.27 -7.83 3.44
N PRO A 39 21.48 -9.11 3.16
CA PRO A 39 21.25 -9.62 1.83
C PRO A 39 19.74 -9.51 1.51
N GLY A 40 19.40 -8.73 0.47
CA GLY A 40 18.09 -8.80 -0.18
C GLY A 40 17.18 -7.56 -0.10
N ILE A 41 17.63 -6.42 0.44
CA ILE A 41 16.87 -5.16 0.41
C ILE A 41 17.70 -4.09 -0.32
N ALA A 42 17.39 -3.84 -1.58
CA ALA A 42 18.06 -2.83 -2.39
C ALA A 42 17.45 -1.44 -2.14
N ALA A 43 18.29 -0.41 -1.99
CA ALA A 43 17.81 0.97 -1.95
C ALA A 43 17.22 1.39 -3.31
N GLY A 44 16.20 2.26 -3.26
CA GLY A 44 15.58 2.85 -4.45
C GLY A 44 14.60 1.92 -5.18
N VAL A 45 14.23 0.78 -4.59
CA VAL A 45 13.17 -0.11 -5.09
C VAL A 45 12.13 -0.31 -4.00
N PRO A 46 10.81 -0.30 -4.32
CA PRO A 46 9.78 -0.64 -3.36
C PRO A 46 10.01 -2.04 -2.79
N VAL A 47 10.02 -2.15 -1.47
CA VAL A 47 10.15 -3.42 -0.75
C VAL A 47 8.78 -4.03 -0.49
N LEU A 48 7.78 -3.16 -0.26
CA LEU A 48 6.39 -3.53 -0.07
C LEU A 48 5.52 -2.58 -0.89
N SER A 49 4.46 -3.10 -1.51
CA SER A 49 3.42 -2.30 -2.14
C SER A 49 2.09 -2.58 -1.45
N VAL A 50 1.38 -1.53 -1.09
CA VAL A 50 0.04 -1.61 -0.50
C VAL A 50 -0.96 -0.99 -1.46
N THR A 51 -1.97 -1.74 -1.87
CA THR A 51 -3.05 -1.25 -2.72
C THR A 51 -4.36 -1.26 -1.93
N ILE A 52 -4.96 -0.09 -1.81
CA ILE A 52 -6.24 0.14 -1.11
C ILE A 52 -7.29 0.45 -2.18
N THR A 53 -8.40 -0.27 -2.18
CA THR A 53 -9.46 -0.12 -3.19
C THR A 53 -10.81 0.00 -2.50
N ASP A 54 -11.61 1.00 -2.87
CA ASP A 54 -13.03 1.07 -2.51
C ASP A 54 -13.77 -0.15 -3.08
N SER A 55 -14.07 -1.12 -2.22
CA SER A 55 -14.70 -2.39 -2.56
C SER A 55 -16.21 -2.31 -2.47
N ALA A 56 -16.72 -1.55 -1.50
CA ALA A 56 -18.13 -1.32 -1.25
C ALA A 56 -18.33 -0.04 -0.43
N PRO A 57 -19.57 0.49 -0.31
CA PRO A 57 -19.82 1.61 0.60
C PRO A 57 -19.31 1.31 2.00
N ASP A 58 -18.54 2.25 2.57
CA ASP A 58 -17.97 2.14 3.91
C ASP A 58 -16.97 0.97 4.07
N GLU A 59 -16.38 0.49 2.96
CA GLU A 59 -15.45 -0.64 2.93
C GLU A 59 -14.32 -0.44 1.92
N VAL A 60 -13.09 -0.76 2.34
CA VAL A 60 -11.93 -0.87 1.47
C VAL A 60 -11.30 -2.26 1.54
N SER A 61 -10.87 -2.76 0.39
CA SER A 61 -9.96 -3.90 0.28
C SER A 61 -8.52 -3.41 0.31
N VAL A 62 -7.70 -4.03 1.15
CA VAL A 62 -6.27 -3.73 1.30
C VAL A 62 -5.47 -4.95 0.87
N THR A 63 -4.68 -4.78 -0.19
CA THR A 63 -3.71 -5.77 -0.65
C THR A 63 -2.33 -5.34 -0.22
N VAL A 64 -1.58 -6.23 0.43
CA VAL A 64 -0.21 -6.02 0.87
C VAL A 64 0.67 -7.01 0.14
N PHE A 65 1.48 -6.54 -0.81
CA PHE A 65 2.34 -7.36 -1.65
C PHE A 65 3.82 -7.20 -1.28
N ASN A 66 4.48 -8.33 -1.04
CA ASN A 66 5.91 -8.37 -0.72
C ASN A 66 6.75 -8.43 -2.00
N ASN A 67 7.40 -7.32 -2.35
CA ASN A 67 8.21 -7.19 -3.57
C ASN A 67 9.58 -7.87 -3.48
N ALA A 68 9.91 -8.53 -2.36
CA ALA A 68 11.18 -9.21 -2.24
C ALA A 68 11.38 -10.24 -3.37
N PRO A 69 12.60 -10.40 -3.92
CA PRO A 69 12.86 -11.39 -4.96
C PRO A 69 12.53 -12.82 -4.51
N LEU A 70 12.08 -13.66 -5.46
CA LEU A 70 11.90 -15.09 -5.21
C LEU A 70 13.18 -15.73 -4.67
N GLY A 71 13.03 -16.64 -3.72
CA GLY A 71 14.14 -17.33 -3.07
C GLY A 71 14.76 -16.60 -1.87
N THR A 72 14.29 -15.38 -1.56
CA THR A 72 14.63 -14.71 -0.29
C THR A 72 13.77 -15.24 0.86
N THR A 73 14.25 -15.05 2.08
CA THR A 73 13.52 -15.42 3.32
C THR A 73 12.73 -14.24 3.89
N GLN A 74 12.55 -13.17 3.12
CA GLN A 74 11.89 -11.96 3.59
C GLN A 74 10.41 -12.21 3.84
N THR A 75 9.90 -11.68 4.94
CA THR A 75 8.48 -11.71 5.28
C THR A 75 8.01 -10.41 5.90
N VAL A 76 6.73 -10.09 5.72
CA VAL A 76 6.09 -8.90 6.27
C VAL A 76 5.64 -9.21 7.70
N LYS A 77 5.97 -8.33 8.65
CA LYS A 77 5.62 -8.48 10.06
C LYS A 77 4.52 -7.52 10.49
N THR A 78 4.61 -6.25 10.11
CA THR A 78 3.64 -5.24 10.56
C THR A 78 3.48 -4.13 9.52
N LEU A 79 2.30 -3.57 9.42
CA LEU A 79 1.97 -2.40 8.61
C LEU A 79 1.24 -1.38 9.49
N TRP A 80 1.64 -0.12 9.39
CA TRP A 80 1.00 1.02 10.04
C TRP A 80 0.56 2.04 8.99
N LEU A 81 -0.67 2.53 9.12
CA LEU A 81 -1.28 3.48 8.21
C LEU A 81 -2.03 4.56 9.00
N ASN A 82 -2.11 5.75 8.44
CA ASN A 82 -3.03 6.79 8.91
C ASN A 82 -4.34 6.75 8.14
N VAL A 83 -5.39 7.27 8.77
CA VAL A 83 -6.72 7.42 8.17
C VAL A 83 -7.31 8.77 8.60
N ASP A 84 -7.57 9.65 7.64
CA ASP A 84 -8.10 11.00 7.88
C ASP A 84 -9.31 11.28 6.96
N PRO A 85 -10.50 11.56 7.52
CA PRO A 85 -10.81 11.61 8.94
C PRO A 85 -10.82 10.22 9.59
N TYR A 86 -10.31 10.10 10.82
CA TYR A 86 -10.39 8.86 11.59
C TYR A 86 -11.86 8.49 11.90
N PRO A 87 -12.44 7.45 11.28
CA PRO A 87 -13.85 7.10 11.48
C PRO A 87 -14.02 6.43 12.85
N ALA A 88 -14.93 6.96 13.67
CA ALA A 88 -15.21 6.39 14.99
C ALA A 88 -15.75 4.93 14.93
N SER A 89 -16.25 4.50 13.78
CA SER A 89 -16.76 3.15 13.52
C SER A 89 -15.77 2.24 12.79
N LEU A 90 -14.50 2.62 12.71
CA LEU A 90 -13.51 1.87 11.94
C LEU A 90 -13.27 0.48 12.57
N ARG A 91 -13.36 -0.55 11.73
CA ARG A 91 -13.23 -1.97 12.06
C ARG A 91 -12.54 -2.69 10.90
N GLY A 92 -12.16 -3.94 11.14
CA GLY A 92 -11.53 -4.79 10.14
C GLY A 92 -11.84 -6.23 10.41
N GLY A 93 -11.90 -7.00 9.33
CA GLY A 93 -12.08 -8.45 9.39
C GLY A 93 -10.88 -9.13 8.75
N SER A 94 -10.15 -9.94 9.52
CA SER A 94 -9.14 -10.83 8.94
C SER A 94 -9.83 -12.06 8.34
N GLY A 95 -10.35 -11.93 7.12
CA GLY A 95 -10.67 -13.09 6.28
C GLY A 95 -9.40 -13.79 5.75
N ASP A 96 -8.25 -13.12 5.86
CA ASP A 96 -6.95 -13.59 5.41
C ASP A 96 -6.24 -14.42 6.48
N SER A 97 -5.66 -15.55 6.05
CA SER A 97 -4.83 -16.43 6.89
C SER A 97 -3.52 -15.80 7.39
N HIS A 98 -3.02 -14.77 6.69
CA HIS A 98 -1.77 -14.07 6.96
C HIS A 98 -1.89 -13.03 8.07
N VAL A 99 -3.07 -12.44 8.25
CA VAL A 99 -3.31 -11.42 9.27
C VAL A 99 -3.44 -12.11 10.64
N ASP A 100 -2.73 -11.58 11.62
CA ASP A 100 -2.78 -12.01 13.02
C ASP A 100 -3.73 -11.12 13.82
N SER A 101 -3.56 -9.80 13.72
CA SER A 101 -4.39 -8.82 14.42
C SER A 101 -4.51 -7.51 13.65
N ILE A 102 -5.59 -6.77 13.89
CA ILE A 102 -5.75 -5.39 13.44
C ILE A 102 -6.16 -4.55 14.64
N ASN A 103 -5.32 -3.57 14.97
CA ASN A 103 -5.48 -2.69 16.14
C ASN A 103 -5.74 -1.25 15.67
N TRP A 104 -6.60 -0.57 16.41
CA TRP A 104 -7.14 0.76 16.07
C TRP A 104 -6.81 1.79 17.13
N GLY A 105 -6.68 3.04 16.71
CA GLY A 105 -6.36 4.18 17.57
C GLY A 105 -4.86 4.47 17.53
N ALA A 106 -4.41 5.48 18.28
CA ALA A 106 -3.00 5.88 18.32
C ALA A 106 -2.12 4.71 18.80
N THR A 107 -1.63 3.93 17.85
CA THR A 107 -0.83 2.73 18.11
C THR A 107 0.63 3.14 18.07
N ALA A 108 1.13 3.63 19.20
CA ALA A 108 2.57 3.57 19.45
C ALA A 108 2.93 2.10 19.69
N ASP A 109 3.93 1.57 19.01
CA ASP A 109 4.48 0.26 19.39
C ASP A 109 4.90 0.30 20.87
N THR A 110 4.68 -0.80 21.58
CA THR A 110 5.07 -1.01 22.98
C THR A 110 6.59 -0.90 23.20
N GLN A 111 7.39 -0.81 22.14
CA GLN A 111 8.82 -0.45 22.17
C GLN A 111 9.13 1.01 21.81
N GLY A 112 8.13 1.88 21.90
CA GLY A 112 8.16 3.22 21.34
C GLY A 112 7.59 3.17 19.93
N ALA A 113 6.66 4.08 19.62
CA ALA A 113 6.23 4.40 18.27
C ALA A 113 7.38 4.20 17.26
N PRO A 114 7.17 3.61 16.07
CA PRO A 114 8.24 3.52 15.07
C PRO A 114 8.84 4.92 14.89
N MET A 115 10.01 5.11 15.46
CA MET A 115 10.74 6.37 15.55
C MET A 115 9.97 7.58 16.15
N GLY A 116 9.01 7.35 17.05
CA GLY A 116 8.23 8.43 17.70
C GLY A 116 6.99 8.88 16.94
N LEU A 117 6.63 8.22 15.82
CA LEU A 117 5.44 8.50 15.01
C LEU A 117 4.19 7.76 15.49
N THR A 118 3.03 8.42 15.45
CA THR A 118 1.74 7.82 15.79
C THR A 118 0.94 7.53 14.54
N PHE A 119 0.34 6.33 14.47
CA PHE A 119 -0.54 5.90 13.39
C PHE A 119 -1.89 5.43 13.92
N ASP A 120 -2.91 5.53 13.07
CA ASP A 120 -4.31 5.23 13.41
C ASP A 120 -4.64 3.73 13.35
N VAL A 121 -3.91 3.00 12.52
CA VAL A 121 -4.13 1.58 12.24
C VAL A 121 -2.81 0.84 12.31
N LYS A 122 -2.78 -0.29 13.04
CA LYS A 122 -1.69 -1.26 13.04
C LYS A 122 -2.22 -2.63 12.63
N ILE A 123 -1.66 -3.19 11.57
CA ILE A 123 -1.93 -4.55 11.08
C ILE A 123 -0.72 -5.42 11.40
N GLU A 124 -0.92 -6.45 12.21
CA GLU A 124 0.10 -7.45 12.51
C GLU A 124 -0.10 -8.69 11.64
N PHE A 125 0.99 -9.17 11.04
CA PHE A 125 1.01 -10.37 10.21
C PHE A 125 1.72 -11.50 10.93
N LYS A 126 1.28 -12.73 10.66
CA LYS A 126 1.95 -13.93 11.15
C LYS A 126 3.31 -14.04 10.47
N THR A 127 4.37 -14.26 11.25
CA THR A 127 5.74 -14.38 10.72
C THR A 127 6.22 -15.82 10.63
N GLY A 128 5.52 -16.76 11.28
CA GLY A 128 5.86 -18.18 11.34
C GLY A 128 5.03 -19.05 10.38
N GLY A 129 5.65 -20.15 9.92
CA GLY A 129 4.96 -21.20 9.17
C GLY A 129 4.51 -20.80 7.77
N SER A 130 3.51 -21.52 7.24
CA SER A 130 2.94 -21.31 5.90
C SER A 130 2.00 -20.11 5.82
N THR A 131 1.66 -19.51 6.96
CA THR A 131 0.75 -18.36 7.05
C THR A 131 1.49 -17.02 7.00
N ARG A 132 2.82 -17.01 6.87
CA ARG A 132 3.53 -15.76 6.62
C ARG A 132 3.28 -15.25 5.21
N ILE A 133 3.57 -13.97 4.94
CA ILE A 133 3.59 -13.41 3.58
C ILE A 133 5.04 -13.55 3.05
N PRO A 134 5.37 -14.58 2.26
CA PRO A 134 6.72 -14.73 1.71
C PRO A 134 6.99 -13.74 0.57
N ALA A 135 8.20 -13.79 0.03
CA ALA A 135 8.60 -13.05 -1.16
C ALA A 135 7.70 -13.34 -2.37
N GLN A 136 7.31 -12.29 -3.10
CA GLN A 136 6.38 -12.32 -4.24
C GLN A 136 4.99 -12.89 -3.93
N ASP A 137 4.52 -12.70 -2.70
CA ASP A 137 3.18 -13.11 -2.27
C ASP A 137 2.44 -11.94 -1.63
N SER A 138 1.13 -12.09 -1.44
CA SER A 138 0.26 -11.04 -0.92
C SER A 138 -0.68 -11.51 0.16
N SER A 139 -1.02 -10.58 1.05
CA SER A 139 -2.23 -10.65 1.86
C SER A 139 -3.30 -9.71 1.29
N LEU A 140 -4.56 -10.12 1.37
CA LEU A 140 -5.75 -9.35 1.03
C LEU A 140 -6.78 -9.44 2.17
N PHE A 141 -7.09 -8.30 2.78
CA PHE A 141 -8.10 -8.19 3.84
C PHE A 141 -8.95 -6.93 3.66
N THR A 142 -10.04 -6.82 4.42
CA THR A 142 -10.96 -5.68 4.33
C THR A 142 -10.99 -4.85 5.60
N LEU A 143 -11.12 -3.53 5.42
CA LEU A 143 -11.38 -2.55 6.47
C LEU A 143 -12.74 -1.91 6.21
N THR A 144 -13.49 -1.67 7.26
CA THR A 144 -14.83 -1.07 7.20
C THR A 144 -14.93 0.12 8.14
N GLY A 145 -15.68 1.14 7.77
CA GLY A 145 -15.87 2.34 8.58
C GLY A 145 -16.82 3.31 7.88
N SER A 146 -17.64 4.04 8.64
CA SER A 146 -18.61 4.97 8.06
C SER A 146 -17.90 6.06 7.27
N GLY A 147 -18.22 6.17 5.97
CA GLY A 147 -17.61 7.10 5.05
C GLY A 147 -16.22 6.69 4.56
N LEU A 148 -15.70 5.53 4.98
CA LEU A 148 -14.35 5.07 4.64
C LEU A 148 -14.25 4.80 3.14
N ASP A 149 -13.22 5.38 2.51
CA ASP A 149 -12.77 5.00 1.18
C ASP A 149 -11.23 5.10 1.06
N GLU A 150 -10.70 4.80 -0.13
CA GLU A 150 -9.25 4.76 -0.35
C GLU A 150 -8.57 6.11 -0.16
N SER A 151 -9.31 7.23 -0.31
CA SER A 151 -8.74 8.57 -0.20
C SER A 151 -8.37 8.95 1.23
N ASP A 152 -9.04 8.35 2.21
CA ASP A 152 -8.79 8.63 3.63
C ASP A 152 -7.40 8.14 4.08
N PHE A 153 -6.77 7.24 3.32
CA PHE A 153 -5.42 6.73 3.59
C PHE A 153 -4.32 7.59 2.95
N PHE A 154 -4.67 8.63 2.20
CA PHE A 154 -3.71 9.60 1.65
C PHE A 154 -3.47 10.74 2.62
N THR A 155 -2.97 10.40 3.81
CA THR A 155 -2.70 11.36 4.87
C THR A 155 -1.43 10.99 5.64
N GLY A 156 -0.62 12.00 5.93
CA GLY A 156 0.60 11.85 6.70
C GLY A 156 0.36 11.87 8.19
N THR A 157 1.42 11.69 8.97
CA THR A 157 1.33 11.83 10.43
C THR A 157 1.32 13.31 10.84
N PRO A 158 0.75 13.67 12.00
CA PRO A 158 0.86 15.04 12.53
C PRO A 158 2.30 15.51 12.75
N GLN A 159 3.22 14.57 12.99
CA GLN A 159 4.64 14.82 13.23
C GLN A 159 5.45 14.94 11.93
N ASP A 160 5.01 14.27 10.87
CA ASP A 160 5.59 14.30 9.53
C ASP A 160 4.51 14.00 8.47
N ALA A 161 4.10 15.05 7.75
CA ALA A 161 3.02 15.01 6.78
C ALA A 161 3.39 14.24 5.50
N ASP A 162 4.67 13.97 5.27
CA ASP A 162 5.15 13.28 4.07
C ASP A 162 5.20 11.75 4.25
N ILE A 163 5.03 11.25 5.48
CA ILE A 163 5.03 9.81 5.79
C ILE A 163 3.60 9.29 5.88
N LEU A 164 3.15 8.61 4.83
CA LEU A 164 1.81 8.01 4.75
C LEU A 164 1.66 6.73 5.59
N GLY A 165 2.79 6.08 5.90
CA GLY A 165 2.79 4.81 6.60
C GLY A 165 4.19 4.30 6.87
N VAL A 166 4.26 3.32 7.76
CA VAL A 166 5.47 2.56 8.07
C VAL A 166 5.16 1.07 7.92
N ALA A 167 6.12 0.28 7.48
CA ALA A 167 6.02 -1.18 7.49
C ALA A 167 7.26 -1.82 8.13
N HIS A 168 7.11 -2.99 8.74
CA HIS A 168 8.20 -3.77 9.30
C HIS A 168 8.32 -5.10 8.57
N VAL A 169 9.51 -5.38 8.03
CA VAL A 169 9.84 -6.66 7.39
C VAL A 169 10.96 -7.36 8.15
N ILE A 170 10.96 -8.70 8.09
CA ILE A 170 12.03 -9.55 8.62
C ILE A 170 12.70 -10.28 7.45
N SER A 171 14.03 -10.32 7.43
CA SER A 171 14.84 -11.18 6.57
C SER A 171 15.73 -12.07 7.44
N THR A 172 16.04 -13.28 7.00
CA THR A 172 16.93 -14.21 7.73
C THR A 172 18.16 -14.63 6.94
N VAL A 173 18.52 -13.91 5.87
CA VAL A 173 19.71 -14.25 5.10
C VAL A 173 20.95 -13.89 5.92
N GLY A 174 21.59 -14.90 6.52
CA GLY A 174 22.76 -14.74 7.39
C GLY A 174 22.40 -14.59 8.86
N ASN A 175 21.64 -13.55 9.23
CA ASN A 175 21.08 -13.30 10.57
C ASN A 175 19.63 -12.80 10.46
N GLU A 176 18.86 -12.83 11.55
CA GLU A 176 17.55 -12.15 11.60
C GLU A 176 17.77 -10.64 11.55
N GLU A 177 17.37 -10.03 10.45
CA GLU A 177 17.41 -8.59 10.24
C GLU A 177 16.00 -8.07 10.08
N SER A 178 15.71 -6.97 10.76
CA SER A 178 14.37 -6.40 10.80
C SER A 178 14.47 -4.91 10.41
N VAL A 179 13.69 -4.50 9.41
CA VAL A 179 13.84 -3.17 8.79
C VAL A 179 12.50 -2.45 8.75
N HIS A 180 12.48 -1.20 9.20
CA HIS A 180 11.35 -0.29 9.01
C HIS A 180 11.43 0.36 7.63
N LEU A 181 10.33 0.29 6.91
CA LEU A 181 10.12 0.87 5.59
C LEU A 181 9.20 2.08 5.71
N TYR A 182 9.39 3.07 4.85
CA TYR A 182 8.61 4.30 4.83
C TYR A 182 7.90 4.45 3.50
N ALA A 183 6.63 4.86 3.57
CA ALA A 183 5.89 5.33 2.42
C ALA A 183 5.99 6.84 2.34
N VAL A 184 6.76 7.33 1.37
CA VAL A 184 6.84 8.75 1.01
C VAL A 184 6.31 8.91 -0.42
N PRO A 185 5.36 9.81 -0.68
CA PRO A 185 4.82 10.02 -2.02
C PRO A 185 5.92 10.44 -3.00
N GLU A 186 6.21 9.62 -4.01
CA GLU A 186 7.05 10.05 -5.12
C GLU A 186 6.27 11.02 -6.05
N PRO A 187 6.95 11.97 -6.72
CA PRO A 187 6.29 12.94 -7.61
C PRO A 187 5.38 12.31 -8.68
N ALA A 188 5.73 11.13 -9.20
CA ALA A 188 4.93 10.40 -10.18
C ALA A 188 3.66 9.79 -9.56
N SER A 189 3.75 9.28 -8.33
CA SER A 189 2.63 8.74 -7.57
C SER A 189 1.63 9.84 -7.23
N ILE A 190 2.10 11.04 -6.88
CA ILE A 190 1.25 12.23 -6.68
C ILE A 190 0.48 12.57 -7.97
N ALA A 191 1.15 12.56 -9.12
CA ALA A 191 0.52 12.92 -10.41
C ALA A 191 -0.56 11.91 -10.84
N GLY A 192 -0.28 10.60 -10.73
CA GLY A 192 -1.27 9.55 -11.01
C GLY A 192 -2.47 9.60 -10.05
N MET A 193 -2.22 9.96 -8.79
CA MET A 193 -3.23 10.04 -7.76
C MET A 193 -4.14 11.26 -7.89
N LEU A 194 -3.60 12.44 -8.25
CA LEU A 194 -4.40 13.64 -8.55
C LEU A 194 -5.38 13.39 -9.72
N LEU A 195 -4.99 12.59 -10.70
CA LEU A 195 -5.87 12.18 -11.80
C LEU A 195 -6.94 11.19 -11.33
N GLY A 196 -6.60 10.28 -10.39
CA GLY A 196 -7.54 9.37 -9.75
C GLY A 196 -8.60 10.09 -8.91
N PHE A 197 -8.22 11.09 -8.12
CA PHE A 197 -9.14 11.84 -7.26
C PHE A 197 -10.20 12.64 -8.04
N GLY A 198 -9.91 13.09 -9.26
CA GLY A 198 -10.91 13.72 -10.14
C GLY A 198 -12.09 12.79 -10.45
N ALA A 199 -11.83 11.49 -10.61
CA ALA A 199 -12.86 10.48 -10.81
C ALA A 199 -13.66 10.19 -9.51
N VAL A 200 -13.01 10.25 -8.35
CA VAL A 200 -13.62 10.05 -7.02
C VAL A 200 -14.59 11.18 -6.69
N ALA A 201 -14.17 12.44 -6.85
CA ALA A 201 -15.02 13.61 -6.61
C ALA A 201 -16.27 13.60 -7.50
N ALA A 202 -16.12 13.21 -8.77
CA ALA A 202 -17.23 13.07 -9.70
C ALA A 202 -18.21 11.94 -9.31
N ARG A 203 -17.70 10.83 -8.76
CA ARG A 203 -18.53 9.72 -8.26
C ARG A 203 -19.31 10.11 -7.00
N ARG A 204 -18.66 10.78 -6.03
CA ARG A 204 -19.31 11.32 -4.83
C ARG A 204 -20.43 12.32 -5.19
N ALA A 205 -20.20 13.18 -6.19
CA ALA A 205 -21.21 14.13 -6.68
C ALA A 205 -22.44 13.43 -7.31
N ARG A 206 -22.24 12.33 -8.05
CA ARG A 206 -23.35 11.53 -8.62
C ARG A 206 -24.16 10.79 -7.55
N LYS A 207 -23.49 10.30 -6.50
CA LYS A 207 -24.13 9.58 -5.39
C LYS A 207 -25.02 10.51 -4.55
N LYS A 208 -24.60 11.77 -4.34
CA LYS A 208 -25.39 12.78 -3.61
C LYS A 208 -26.63 13.29 -4.35
N ASN A 209 -26.63 13.20 -5.69
CA ASN A 209 -27.77 13.59 -6.54
C ASN A 209 -28.76 12.43 -6.80
N SER A 210 -28.49 11.23 -6.27
CA SER A 210 -29.32 10.03 -6.49
C SER A 210 -30.07 9.59 -5.22
N ALA A 211 -30.01 10.38 -4.14
CA ALA A 211 -30.81 10.26 -2.92
C ALA A 211 -31.77 11.44 -2.84
#